data_AF-A0A351K535-F1
#
_entry.id   AF-A0A351K535-F1
#
_cell.length_a   1.000
_cell.length_b   1.000
_cell.length_c   1.000
_cell.angle_alpha   90.00
_cell.angle_beta   90.00
_cell.angle_gamma   90.00
#
_symmetry.space_group_name_H-M   'P 1'
#
loop_
_entity.id
_entity.type
_entity.pdbx_description
1 polymer ?
#
loop_
_entity_poly.entity_id
_entity_poly.type
_entity_poly.pdbx_seq_one_letter_code
_entity_poly.pdbx_strand_id
1 'polypeptide(L)'
;MVGFFQWVFGRHESRLPDAERSIEAAWLPLWQAQLVLHELWEREIPAVQSEDFTSHLRFGAREPMARIFVMEPRLADALDVIESVIGEEPATLHGHDWPGWIRHRKASLDGGSPSIDRSTEAPPAGDQ
;
A
#
# COMPACT_ATOMS: atom_id res chain seq x y z
N MET A 1 -1.04 4.20 31.49
CA MET A 1 -2.25 4.63 30.74
C MET A 1 -1.94 4.72 29.24
N VAL A 2 -1.34 3.67 28.66
CA VAL A 2 -0.79 3.68 27.27
C VAL A 2 -1.61 2.81 26.31
N GLY A 3 -2.35 1.80 26.81
CA GLY A 3 -3.08 0.84 25.97
C GLY A 3 -4.38 1.35 25.34
N PHE A 4 -5.14 2.23 26.00
CA PHE A 4 -6.44 2.70 25.47
C PHE A 4 -6.28 3.66 24.29
N PHE A 5 -5.34 4.61 24.38
CA PHE A 5 -5.07 5.53 23.28
C PHE A 5 -4.46 4.81 22.07
N GLN A 6 -3.58 3.82 22.27
CA GLN A 6 -3.03 3.05 21.15
C GLN A 6 -4.09 2.16 20.47
N TRP A 7 -5.07 1.66 21.23
CA TRP A 7 -6.23 0.93 20.69
C TRP A 7 -7.21 1.84 19.95
N VAL A 8 -7.58 2.99 20.52
CA VAL A 8 -8.51 3.97 19.88
C VAL A 8 -7.90 4.62 18.65
N PHE A 9 -6.63 5.01 18.71
CA PHE A 9 -5.98 5.77 17.63
C PHE A 9 -5.26 4.89 16.62
N GLY A 10 -5.32 3.56 16.75
CA GLY A 10 -4.95 2.60 15.72
C GLY A 10 -3.67 2.95 14.98
N ARG A 11 -2.67 3.50 15.69
CA ARG A 11 -1.39 3.87 15.06
C ARG A 11 -0.69 2.55 14.78
N HIS A 12 -0.93 2.01 13.58
CA HIS A 12 -0.06 1.01 13.00
C HIS A 12 1.33 1.63 12.95
N GLU A 13 2.21 1.17 13.84
CA GLU A 13 3.62 1.51 13.78
C GLU A 13 4.09 1.26 12.34
N SER A 14 4.73 2.26 11.76
CA SER A 14 5.35 2.17 10.45
C SER A 14 6.52 1.18 10.57
N ARG A 15 6.18 -0.10 10.50
CA ARG A 15 7.16 -1.18 10.43
C ARG A 15 8.00 -0.98 9.18
N LEU A 16 9.30 -1.23 9.28
CA LEU A 16 10.19 -1.25 8.13
C LEU A 16 9.78 -2.37 7.15
N PRO A 17 9.96 -2.19 5.83
CA PRO A 17 9.71 -3.25 4.86
C PRO A 17 10.55 -4.49 5.17
N ASP A 18 9.94 -5.66 5.12
CA ASP A 18 10.61 -6.94 5.36
C ASP A 18 10.96 -7.61 4.04
N ALA A 19 12.25 -7.85 3.85
CA ALA A 19 12.79 -8.35 2.60
C ALA A 19 12.32 -9.76 2.26
N GLU A 20 11.89 -10.56 3.23
CA GLU A 20 11.44 -11.94 3.03
C GLU A 20 9.93 -12.05 2.87
N ARG A 21 9.20 -10.94 3.04
CA ARG A 21 7.74 -10.95 2.95
C ARG A 21 7.27 -10.63 1.54
N SER A 22 6.47 -11.53 0.97
CA SER A 22 5.65 -11.21 -0.20
C SER A 22 4.33 -10.57 0.23
N ILE A 23 3.87 -9.60 -0.57
CA ILE A 23 2.63 -8.87 -0.34
C ILE A 23 1.89 -8.71 -1.67
N GLU A 24 0.56 -8.81 -1.61
CA GLU A 24 -0.29 -8.58 -2.78
C GLU A 24 -0.22 -7.11 -3.17
N ALA A 25 0.20 -6.80 -4.39
CA ALA A 25 0.28 -5.46 -4.94
C ALA A 25 -1.00 -5.05 -5.70
N ALA A 26 -1.68 -6.01 -6.33
CA ALA A 26 -2.92 -5.74 -7.05
C ALA A 26 -3.78 -6.99 -7.24
N TRP A 27 -5.08 -6.76 -7.39
CA TRP A 27 -6.07 -7.73 -7.86
C TRP A 27 -6.74 -7.15 -9.11
N LEU A 28 -6.47 -7.75 -10.26
CA LEU A 28 -6.81 -7.21 -11.57
C LEU A 28 -7.51 -8.25 -12.44
N PRO A 29 -8.28 -7.84 -13.45
CA PRO A 29 -8.66 -8.72 -14.54
C PRO A 29 -7.44 -9.45 -15.12
N LEU A 30 -7.58 -10.73 -15.44
CA LEU A 30 -6.47 -11.56 -15.89
C LEU A 30 -5.72 -10.97 -17.09
N TRP A 31 -6.46 -10.38 -18.04
CA TRP A 31 -5.87 -9.73 -19.22
C TRP A 31 -5.02 -8.50 -18.86
N GLN A 32 -5.46 -7.72 -17.88
CA GLN A 32 -4.78 -6.52 -17.42
C GLN A 32 -3.56 -6.86 -16.57
N ALA A 33 -3.64 -7.94 -15.80
CA ALA A 33 -2.50 -8.47 -15.05
C ALA A 33 -1.33 -8.85 -15.98
N GLN A 34 -1.59 -9.39 -17.18
CA GLN A 34 -0.53 -9.69 -18.16
C GLN A 34 0.21 -8.43 -18.62
N LEU A 35 -0.51 -7.33 -18.86
CA LEU A 35 0.10 -6.05 -19.24
C LEU A 35 0.98 -5.50 -18.12
N VAL A 36 0.47 -5.54 -16.89
CA VAL A 36 1.19 -5.09 -15.71
C VAL A 36 2.44 -5.94 -15.45
N LEU A 37 2.36 -7.26 -15.58
CA LEU A 37 3.51 -8.15 -15.38
C LEU A 37 4.66 -7.86 -16.35
N HIS A 38 4.34 -7.56 -17.61
CA HIS A 38 5.33 -7.18 -18.59
C HIS A 38 6.06 -5.89 -18.16
N GLU A 39 5.31 -4.86 -17.75
CA GLU A 39 5.88 -3.57 -17.31
C GLU A 39 6.68 -3.67 -16.00
N LEU A 40 6.25 -4.53 -15.06
CA LEU A 40 7.03 -4.82 -13.86
C LEU A 40 8.35 -5.53 -14.21
N TRP A 41 8.33 -6.44 -15.18
CA TRP A 41 9.51 -7.14 -15.66
C TRP A 41 10.50 -6.19 -16.35
N GLU A 42 10.03 -5.31 -17.24
CA GLU A 42 10.84 -4.28 -17.91
C GLU A 42 11.52 -3.32 -16.92
N ARG A 43 10.91 -3.11 -15.74
CA ARG A 43 11.45 -2.26 -14.66
C ARG A 43 12.24 -3.04 -13.61
N GLU A 44 12.55 -4.31 -13.87
CA GLU A 44 13.31 -5.17 -12.96
C GLU A 44 12.66 -5.28 -11.57
N ILE A 45 11.33 -5.32 -11.51
CA ILE A 45 10.56 -5.54 -10.28
C ILE A 45 10.10 -7.01 -10.24
N PRO A 46 10.68 -7.85 -9.37
CA PRO A 46 10.27 -9.24 -9.26
C PRO A 46 8.83 -9.33 -8.79
N ALA A 47 7.98 -9.97 -9.60
CA ALA A 47 6.58 -10.16 -9.32
C ALA A 47 6.15 -11.60 -9.64
N VAL A 48 5.19 -12.11 -8.88
CA VAL A 48 4.56 -13.41 -9.10
C VAL A 48 3.07 -13.21 -9.30
N GLN A 49 2.52 -13.86 -10.31
CA GLN A 49 1.09 -13.91 -10.56
C GLN A 49 0.49 -15.17 -9.94
N SER A 50 -0.67 -15.03 -9.32
CA SER A 50 -1.56 -16.15 -9.00
C SER A 50 -2.90 -15.90 -9.68
N GLU A 51 -3.31 -16.82 -10.56
CA GLU A 51 -4.64 -16.77 -11.16
C GLU A 51 -5.69 -17.05 -10.09
N ASP A 52 -6.66 -16.13 -9.97
CA ASP A 52 -7.74 -16.21 -9.02
C ASP A 52 -8.99 -16.71 -9.74
N PHE A 53 -9.06 -18.04 -9.88
CA PHE A 53 -10.25 -18.74 -10.33
C PHE A 53 -11.26 -18.76 -9.18
N THR A 54 -11.83 -17.62 -8.82
CA THR A 54 -13.02 -17.60 -7.96
C THR A 54 -14.12 -18.39 -8.66
N SER A 55 -14.30 -19.63 -8.20
CA SER A 55 -15.24 -20.60 -8.74
C SER A 55 -16.67 -20.14 -8.45
N HIS A 56 -17.24 -19.32 -9.35
CA HIS A 56 -18.66 -19.05 -9.60
C HIS A 56 -19.64 -18.82 -8.41
N LEU A 57 -19.20 -18.77 -7.15
CA LEU A 57 -20.04 -18.70 -5.95
C LEU A 57 -19.93 -17.35 -5.22
N ARG A 58 -18.84 -16.61 -5.43
CA ARG A 58 -18.74 -15.21 -5.06
C ARG A 58 -18.96 -14.39 -6.34
N PHE A 59 -20.15 -13.84 -6.51
CA PHE A 59 -20.52 -12.93 -7.61
C PHE A 59 -19.74 -11.58 -7.60
N GLY A 60 -18.53 -11.55 -7.04
CA GLY A 60 -17.71 -10.35 -6.93
C GLY A 60 -16.91 -10.02 -8.20
N ALA A 61 -16.59 -11.03 -9.02
CA ALA A 61 -15.83 -10.85 -10.25
C ALA A 61 -16.71 -11.17 -11.48
N ARG A 62 -16.70 -10.25 -12.46
CA ARG A 62 -17.42 -10.41 -13.73
C ARG A 62 -16.63 -11.19 -14.77
N GLU A 63 -15.35 -11.40 -14.52
CA GLU A 63 -14.36 -11.98 -15.43
C GLU A 63 -13.27 -12.72 -14.63
N PRO A 64 -12.39 -13.52 -15.27
CA PRO A 64 -11.25 -14.16 -14.60
C PRO A 64 -10.31 -13.10 -14.01
N MET A 65 -9.92 -13.31 -12.75
CA MET A 65 -9.07 -12.37 -12.02
C MET A 65 -7.68 -12.96 -11.78
N ALA A 66 -6.72 -12.10 -11.47
CA ALA A 66 -5.37 -12.46 -11.06
C ALA A 66 -4.89 -11.56 -9.91
N ARG A 67 -4.11 -12.15 -9.02
CA ARG A 67 -3.40 -11.45 -7.95
C ARG A 67 -1.94 -11.33 -8.31
N ILE A 68 -1.38 -10.14 -8.13
CA ILE A 68 0.03 -9.86 -8.33
C ILE A 68 0.68 -9.72 -6.97
N PHE A 69 1.75 -10.46 -6.72
CA PHE A 69 2.54 -10.41 -5.51
C PHE A 69 3.93 -9.89 -5.81
N VAL A 70 4.44 -9.04 -4.94
CA VAL A 70 5.81 -8.51 -4.99
C VAL A 70 6.46 -8.65 -3.62
N MET A 71 7.78 -8.56 -3.57
CA MET A 71 8.48 -8.43 -2.30
C MET A 71 8.15 -7.06 -1.69
N GLU A 72 7.88 -7.02 -0.39
CA GLU A 72 7.42 -5.82 0.29
C GLU A 72 8.33 -4.59 0.09
N PRO A 73 9.68 -4.69 0.05
CA PRO A 73 10.53 -3.53 -0.25
C PRO A 73 10.28 -2.91 -1.64
N ARG A 74 9.76 -3.69 -2.59
CA ARG A 74 9.45 -3.27 -3.96
C ARG A 74 8.00 -2.87 -4.15
N LEU A 75 7.15 -3.01 -3.12
CA LEU A 75 5.73 -2.71 -3.20
C LEU A 75 5.47 -1.29 -3.69
N ALA A 76 6.16 -0.31 -3.14
CA ALA A 76 5.91 1.09 -3.47
C ALA A 76 6.20 1.38 -4.96
N ASP A 77 7.33 0.89 -5.46
CA ASP A 77 7.69 1.06 -6.88
C ASP A 77 6.73 0.26 -7.78
N ALA A 78 6.29 -0.93 -7.36
CA ALA A 78 5.30 -1.70 -8.08
C ALA A 78 3.97 -0.97 -8.19
N LEU A 79 3.49 -0.33 -7.12
CA LEU A 79 2.24 0.44 -7.13
C LEU A 79 2.30 1.59 -8.14
N ASP A 80 3.41 2.32 -8.21
CA ASP A 80 3.60 3.41 -9.18
C ASP A 80 3.54 2.91 -10.63
N VAL A 81 4.13 1.73 -10.89
CA VAL A 81 4.07 1.08 -12.22
C VAL A 81 2.66 0.64 -12.54
N ILE A 82 2.00 -0.04 -11.60
CA ILE A 82 0.65 -0.56 -11.79
C ILE A 82 -0.30 0.61 -12.07
N GLU A 83 -0.29 1.66 -11.25
CA GLU A 83 -1.10 2.86 -11.42
C GLU A 83 -0.83 3.55 -12.78
N SER A 84 0.43 3.61 -13.21
CA SER A 84 0.79 4.14 -14.53
C SER A 84 0.23 3.31 -15.70
N VAL A 85 0.08 2.00 -15.55
CA VAL A 85 -0.43 1.10 -16.59
C VAL A 85 -1.95 1.10 -16.64
N ILE A 86 -2.59 1.08 -15.47
CA ILE A 86 -4.03 0.92 -15.35
C ILE A 86 -4.80 2.26 -15.32
N GLY A 87 -4.11 3.35 -15.00
CA GLY A 87 -4.66 4.71 -14.94
C GLY A 87 -5.43 5.04 -13.66
N GLU A 88 -5.44 4.13 -12.68
CA GLU A 88 -6.08 4.30 -11.38
C GLU A 88 -5.29 3.59 -10.28
N GLU A 89 -5.61 3.90 -9.02
CA GLU A 89 -4.94 3.27 -7.89
C GLU A 89 -5.32 1.77 -7.80
N PRO A 90 -4.34 0.85 -7.70
CA PRO A 90 -4.62 -0.58 -7.72
C PRO A 90 -5.35 -1.05 -6.46
N ALA A 91 -6.46 -1.76 -6.68
CA ALA A 91 -7.18 -2.45 -5.64
C ALA A 91 -6.50 -3.78 -5.24
N THR A 92 -6.73 -4.24 -4.01
CA THR A 92 -6.44 -5.62 -3.58
C THR A 92 -7.73 -6.35 -3.23
N LEU A 93 -7.67 -7.67 -3.18
CA LEU A 93 -8.79 -8.52 -2.81
C LEU A 93 -9.33 -8.20 -1.40
N HIS A 94 -8.47 -7.72 -0.49
CA HIS A 94 -8.84 -7.42 0.90
C HIS A 94 -9.12 -5.93 1.16
N GLY A 95 -9.04 -5.07 0.14
CA GLY A 95 -9.20 -3.62 0.28
C GLY A 95 -7.89 -2.88 0.56
N HIS A 96 -7.96 -1.55 0.65
CA HIS A 96 -6.82 -0.62 0.69
C HIS A 96 -5.99 -0.63 2.00
N ASP A 97 -5.76 -1.80 2.59
CA ASP A 97 -5.04 -2.00 3.85
C ASP A 97 -3.51 -2.05 3.65
N TRP A 98 -2.99 -1.12 2.85
CA TRP A 98 -1.56 -0.97 2.66
C TRP A 98 -0.85 -0.64 3.98
N PRO A 99 0.37 -1.17 4.19
CA PRO A 99 1.19 -0.78 5.32
C PRO A 99 1.31 0.75 5.42
N GLY A 100 1.29 1.29 6.64
CA GLY A 100 1.29 2.75 6.85
C GLY A 100 2.43 3.48 6.16
N TRP A 101 3.60 2.84 6.00
CA TRP A 101 4.76 3.41 5.32
C TRP A 101 4.54 3.68 3.81
N ILE A 102 3.65 2.93 3.14
CA ILE A 102 3.22 3.22 1.77
C ILE A 102 2.36 4.48 1.72
N ARG A 103 1.39 4.59 2.64
CA ARG A 103 0.49 5.75 2.73
C ARG A 103 1.28 7.05 3.01
N HIS A 104 2.30 6.97 3.87
CA HIS A 104 3.20 8.10 4.13
C HIS A 104 4.07 8.47 2.91
N ARG A 105 4.54 7.50 2.11
CA ARG A 105 5.28 7.78 0.87
C ARG A 105 4.42 8.51 -0.15
N LYS A 106 3.21 8.03 -0.45
CA LYS A 106 2.27 8.72 -1.36
C LYS A 106 1.98 10.15 -0.90
N ALA A 107 1.64 10.35 0.37
CA ALA A 107 1.42 11.69 0.94
C ALA A 107 2.64 12.64 0.80
N SER A 108 3.87 12.09 0.86
CA SER A 108 5.09 12.88 0.65
C SER A 108 5.33 13.25 -0.81
N LEU A 109 4.89 12.43 -1.76
CA LEU A 109 4.98 12.67 -3.20
C LEU A 109 3.87 13.64 -3.68
N ASP A 110 2.68 13.58 -3.08
CA ASP A 110 1.52 14.41 -3.43
C ASP A 110 1.54 15.83 -2.81
N GLY A 111 2.61 16.20 -2.09
CA GLY A 111 2.85 17.59 -1.69
C GLY A 111 2.13 18.08 -0.42
N GLY A 112 1.82 17.20 0.52
CA GLY A 112 1.28 17.58 1.83
C GLY A 112 2.28 17.36 2.96
N SER A 113 3.25 18.26 3.15
CA SER A 113 3.96 18.28 4.44
C SER A 113 2.94 18.56 5.55
N PRO A 114 2.77 17.70 6.56
CA PRO A 114 2.09 18.12 7.77
C PRO A 114 2.98 19.21 8.37
N SER A 115 2.52 20.45 8.32
CA SER A 115 3.15 21.56 9.02
C SER A 115 3.22 21.17 10.49
N ILE A 116 4.41 20.79 10.96
CA ILE A 116 4.69 20.71 12.39
C ILE A 116 4.66 22.16 12.87
N ASP A 117 3.48 22.59 13.31
CA ASP A 117 3.32 23.84 14.04
C ASP A 117 4.12 23.71 15.34
N ARG A 118 5.31 24.34 15.38
CA ARG A 118 6.14 24.44 16.59
C ARG A 118 5.61 25.52 17.55
N SER A 119 4.35 25.91 17.46
CA SER A 119 3.74 26.88 18.38
C SER A 119 3.09 26.18 19.56
N THR A 120 3.91 25.53 20.40
CA THR A 120 3.59 25.36 21.83
C THR A 120 4.90 25.45 22.58
N GLU A 121 5.42 26.66 22.64
CA GLU A 121 6.40 27.07 23.63
C GLU A 121 5.70 26.99 25.00
N ALA A 122 6.26 26.16 25.89
CA ALA A 122 5.77 26.02 27.26
C ALA A 122 5.85 27.38 27.98
N PRO A 123 4.87 27.73 28.85
CA PRO A 123 4.95 28.96 29.61
C PRO A 123 6.17 28.91 30.56
N PRO A 124 6.87 30.03 30.78
CA PRO A 124 8.04 30.06 31.65
C PRO A 124 7.64 29.71 33.08
N ALA A 125 8.44 28.84 33.70
CA ALA A 125 8.36 28.57 35.13
C ALA A 125 8.63 29.88 35.89
N GLY A 126 7.58 30.42 36.51
CA GLY A 126 7.70 31.53 37.45
C GLY A 126 8.18 31.00 38.80
N ASP A 127 9.37 31.46 39.19
CA ASP A 127 9.83 31.46 40.59
C ASP A 127 9.01 32.50 41.37
N GLN A 128 8.24 32.04 42.36
CA GLN A 128 8.08 32.56 43.73
C GLN A 128 6.82 32.03 44.40
#